data_AF-A0A0M8N955-F1
#
_entry.id   AF-A0A0M8N955-F1
#
_cell.length_a   1.000
_cell.length_b   1.000
_cell.length_c   1.000
_cell.angle_alpha   90.00
_cell.angle_beta   90.00
_cell.angle_gamma   90.00
#
_symmetry.space_group_name_H-M   'P 1'
#
loop_
_entity.id
_entity.type
_entity.pdbx_description
1 polymer ?
#
loop_
_entity_poly.entity_id
_entity_poly.type
_entity_poly.pdbx_seq_one_letter_code
_entity_poly.pdbx_strand_id
1 'polypeptide(L)'
;MARRNMAECHVPEKYWSILTPTYTPGCKRMVFSVDYLQCLQNPKVNLVQDTIASLTESDVVTASGASFEADVIILCHGFKAGTFYYPMTGRGGVTPSEHWDVAGGPSCYKGCAMNGFPNFFAIRGPNVSSGHQSLIWFIEATTALILNVAGPLIKGDVDVVEVASKAEQSYVSRVQAACQRGFWGRDCHTFYVTDKGWNHTVYPWTPYWLYFHRFVNKSHWVVTPRAIKEE
;
A
#
# COMPACT_ATOMS: atom_id res chain seq x y z
N MET A 1 -27.08 8.76 0.14
CA MET A 1 -26.15 9.32 -0.87
C MET A 1 -26.07 8.43 -2.12
N ALA A 2 -25.69 7.15 -2.00
CA ALA A 2 -25.56 6.24 -3.17
C ALA A 2 -26.83 6.16 -4.05
N ARG A 3 -28.00 5.88 -3.44
CA ARG A 3 -29.28 5.80 -4.19
C ARG A 3 -29.66 7.09 -4.92
N ARG A 4 -29.38 8.25 -4.32
CA ARG A 4 -29.62 9.55 -4.96
C ARG A 4 -28.78 9.70 -6.22
N ASN A 5 -27.49 9.38 -6.14
CA ASN A 5 -26.58 9.44 -7.29
C ASN A 5 -27.00 8.45 -8.40
N MET A 6 -27.38 7.23 -8.03
CA MET A 6 -27.92 6.25 -8.99
C MET A 6 -29.19 6.74 -9.69
N ALA A 7 -30.11 7.39 -8.96
CA ALA A 7 -31.31 7.99 -9.53
C ALA A 7 -30.99 9.16 -10.48
N GLU A 8 -30.09 10.08 -10.08
CA GLU A 8 -29.63 11.19 -10.94
C GLU A 8 -28.95 10.68 -12.23
N CYS A 9 -28.26 9.54 -12.15
CA CYS A 9 -27.64 8.88 -13.30
C CYS A 9 -28.58 7.91 -14.03
N HIS A 10 -29.87 7.86 -13.71
CA HIS A 10 -30.89 6.99 -14.32
C HIS A 10 -30.48 5.50 -14.36
N VAL A 11 -29.76 5.01 -13.34
CA VAL A 11 -29.34 3.60 -13.25
C VAL A 11 -30.58 2.71 -13.11
N PRO A 12 -30.71 1.61 -13.89
CA PRO A 12 -31.82 0.66 -13.73
C PRO A 12 -31.93 0.13 -12.30
N GLU A 13 -33.15 0.14 -11.72
CA GLU A 13 -33.38 -0.25 -10.32
C GLU A 13 -32.88 -1.67 -9.98
N LYS A 14 -32.89 -2.58 -10.96
CA LYS A 14 -32.36 -3.95 -10.83
C LYS A 14 -30.90 -4.02 -10.37
N TYR A 15 -30.12 -2.95 -10.56
CA TYR A 15 -28.70 -2.89 -10.16
C TYR A 15 -28.45 -2.19 -8.83
N TRP A 16 -29.46 -1.58 -8.21
CA TRP A 16 -29.24 -0.73 -7.04
C TRP A 16 -28.76 -1.48 -5.81
N SER A 17 -29.22 -2.73 -5.62
CA SER A 17 -28.75 -3.58 -4.53
C SER A 17 -27.28 -3.95 -4.69
N ILE A 18 -26.85 -4.28 -5.91
CA ILE A 18 -25.47 -4.64 -6.26
C ILE A 18 -24.53 -3.44 -6.06
N LEU A 19 -24.98 -2.24 -6.47
CA LEU A 19 -24.17 -1.02 -6.46
C LEU A 19 -24.12 -0.31 -5.11
N THR A 20 -24.98 -0.68 -4.15
CA THR A 20 -24.98 -0.06 -2.81
C THR A 20 -23.97 -0.76 -1.91
N PRO A 21 -22.84 -0.11 -1.55
CA PRO A 21 -21.82 -0.74 -0.72
C PRO A 21 -22.34 -1.01 0.70
N THR A 22 -21.95 -2.16 1.27
CA THR A 22 -22.28 -2.57 2.64
C THR A 22 -21.18 -2.22 3.66
N TYR A 23 -20.10 -1.56 3.21
CA TYR A 23 -18.97 -1.15 4.04
C TYR A 23 -18.97 0.36 4.27
N THR A 24 -18.34 0.78 5.38
CA THR A 24 -18.25 2.20 5.76
C THR A 24 -17.53 3.04 4.70
N PRO A 25 -18.05 4.22 4.31
CA PRO A 25 -17.35 5.13 3.39
C PRO A 25 -15.90 5.40 3.81
N GLY A 26 -14.98 5.34 2.86
CA GLY A 26 -13.54 5.51 3.10
C GLY A 26 -12.78 4.24 3.53
N CYS A 27 -13.49 3.16 3.91
CA CYS A 27 -12.88 1.85 4.19
C CYS A 27 -11.99 1.37 3.04
N LYS A 28 -12.53 1.37 1.81
CA LYS A 28 -11.79 1.12 0.58
C LYS A 28 -11.43 2.44 -0.10
N ARG A 29 -10.41 2.42 -0.98
CA ARG A 29 -10.06 3.59 -1.82
C ARG A 29 -11.27 4.06 -2.61
N MET A 30 -11.57 5.35 -2.55
CA MET A 30 -12.63 5.92 -3.37
C MET A 30 -12.21 5.89 -4.84
N VAL A 31 -13.08 5.32 -5.67
CA VAL A 31 -12.92 5.29 -7.12
C VAL A 31 -13.86 6.33 -7.71
N PHE A 32 -13.32 7.21 -8.53
CA PHE A 32 -14.08 8.20 -9.27
C PHE A 32 -14.19 7.71 -10.72
N SER A 33 -15.41 7.69 -11.23
CA SER A 33 -15.70 7.40 -12.63
C SER A 33 -16.64 8.47 -13.15
N VAL A 34 -16.43 8.89 -14.39
CA VAL A 34 -17.26 9.92 -15.00
C VAL A 34 -18.58 9.34 -15.50
N ASP A 35 -18.56 8.11 -16.01
CA ASP A 35 -19.60 7.52 -16.85
C ASP A 35 -20.00 6.08 -16.46
N TYR A 36 -19.43 5.50 -15.41
CA TYR A 36 -19.71 4.10 -15.01
C TYR A 36 -21.19 3.87 -14.66
N LEU A 37 -21.84 4.80 -13.96
CA LEU A 37 -23.25 4.62 -13.62
C LEU A 37 -24.14 4.77 -14.86
N GLN A 38 -23.80 5.70 -15.75
CA GLN A 38 -24.53 5.98 -16.98
C GLN A 38 -24.43 4.83 -17.98
N CYS A 39 -23.28 4.14 -18.05
CA CYS A 39 -23.09 3.03 -18.99
C CYS A 39 -24.03 1.85 -18.70
N LEU A 40 -24.50 1.68 -17.46
CA LEU A 40 -25.43 0.61 -17.05
C LEU A 40 -26.84 0.76 -17.63
N GLN A 41 -27.16 1.90 -18.24
CA GLN A 41 -28.41 2.08 -18.99
C GLN A 41 -28.37 1.39 -20.37
N ASN A 42 -27.18 1.11 -20.90
CA ASN A 42 -27.05 0.49 -22.20
C ASN A 42 -27.56 -0.96 -22.13
N PRO A 43 -28.52 -1.37 -22.98
CA PRO A 43 -29.05 -2.74 -22.97
C PRO A 43 -27.99 -3.81 -23.29
N LYS A 44 -26.83 -3.43 -23.84
CA LYS A 44 -25.69 -4.32 -24.09
C LYS A 44 -24.82 -4.57 -22.85
N VAL A 45 -25.05 -3.85 -21.75
CA VAL A 45 -24.29 -4.00 -20.51
C VAL A 45 -25.12 -4.80 -19.52
N ASN A 46 -24.54 -5.89 -19.03
CA ASN A 46 -25.15 -6.69 -17.97
C ASN A 46 -24.24 -6.72 -16.74
N LEU A 47 -24.70 -6.14 -15.64
CA LEU A 47 -24.04 -6.24 -14.34
C LEU A 47 -24.55 -7.47 -13.58
N VAL A 48 -23.64 -8.39 -13.26
CA VAL A 48 -23.93 -9.65 -12.57
C VAL A 48 -23.15 -9.70 -11.26
N GLN A 49 -23.83 -10.05 -10.17
CA GLN A 49 -23.20 -10.31 -8.87
C GLN A 49 -23.30 -11.80 -8.56
N ASP A 50 -22.30 -12.56 -8.98
CA ASP A 50 -22.20 -14.01 -8.73
C ASP A 50 -20.72 -14.42 -8.63
N THR A 51 -20.46 -15.59 -8.05
CA THR A 51 -19.12 -16.18 -7.99
C THR A 51 -18.84 -16.91 -9.29
N ILE A 52 -17.66 -16.68 -9.87
CA ILE A 52 -17.20 -17.44 -11.04
C ILE A 52 -16.80 -18.84 -10.56
N ALA A 53 -17.37 -19.89 -11.16
CA ALA A 53 -17.10 -21.29 -10.84
C ALA A 53 -16.02 -21.88 -11.76
N SER A 54 -16.12 -21.61 -13.07
CA SER A 54 -15.15 -22.09 -14.05
C SER A 54 -15.18 -21.24 -15.33
N LEU A 55 -14.14 -21.38 -16.13
CA LEU A 55 -14.09 -20.93 -17.52
C LEU A 55 -14.13 -22.17 -18.42
N THR A 56 -14.93 -22.14 -19.47
CA THR A 56 -14.89 -23.13 -20.55
C THR A 56 -14.15 -22.55 -21.76
N GLU A 57 -14.17 -23.25 -22.89
CA GLU A 57 -13.61 -22.74 -24.14
C GLU A 57 -14.32 -21.46 -24.63
N SER A 58 -15.62 -21.32 -24.33
CA SER A 58 -16.47 -20.24 -24.84
C SER A 58 -17.19 -19.42 -23.76
N ASP A 59 -17.23 -19.89 -22.51
CA ASP A 59 -18.11 -19.34 -21.49
C ASP A 59 -17.44 -19.04 -20.15
N VAL A 60 -17.99 -18.05 -19.46
CA VAL A 60 -17.82 -17.85 -18.02
C VAL A 60 -19.01 -18.48 -17.30
N VAL A 61 -18.74 -19.51 -16.49
CA VAL A 61 -19.78 -20.23 -15.73
C VAL A 61 -19.78 -19.73 -14.29
N THR A 62 -20.95 -19.37 -13.78
CA THR A 62 -21.11 -18.91 -12.40
C THR A 62 -21.57 -20.02 -11.46
N ALA A 63 -21.41 -19.82 -10.16
CA ALA A 63 -21.76 -20.79 -9.12
C ALA A 63 -23.27 -21.05 -9.03
N SER A 64 -24.12 -20.10 -9.45
CA SER A 64 -25.57 -20.34 -9.57
C SER A 64 -25.97 -21.15 -10.81
N GLY A 65 -25.02 -21.45 -11.71
CA GLY A 65 -25.24 -22.22 -12.94
C GLY A 65 -25.53 -21.36 -14.18
N ALA A 66 -25.40 -20.03 -14.11
CA ALA A 66 -25.49 -19.19 -15.31
C ALA A 66 -24.22 -19.34 -16.17
N SER A 67 -24.40 -19.27 -17.49
CA SER A 67 -23.32 -19.32 -18.48
C SER A 67 -23.35 -18.05 -19.33
N PHE A 68 -22.21 -17.40 -19.49
CA PHE A 68 -22.05 -16.21 -20.31
C PHE A 68 -20.98 -16.45 -21.36
N GLU A 69 -21.40 -16.53 -22.63
CA GLU A 69 -20.48 -16.60 -23.77
C GLU A 69 -19.59 -15.36 -23.82
N ALA A 70 -18.29 -15.56 -24.05
CA ALA A 70 -17.31 -14.48 -24.10
C ALA A 70 -16.17 -14.77 -25.07
N ASP A 71 -16.03 -13.94 -26.10
CA ASP A 71 -14.84 -13.95 -26.97
C ASP A 71 -13.58 -13.42 -26.26
N VAL A 72 -13.77 -12.52 -25.29
CA VAL A 72 -12.69 -11.85 -24.57
C VAL A 72 -13.02 -11.74 -23.08
N ILE A 73 -12.08 -12.16 -22.24
CA ILE A 73 -12.17 -12.06 -20.78
C ILE A 73 -11.12 -11.07 -20.27
N ILE A 74 -11.56 -10.03 -19.57
CA ILE A 74 -10.69 -9.02 -18.97
C ILE A 74 -10.67 -9.20 -17.44
N LEU A 75 -9.50 -9.56 -16.89
CA LEU A 75 -9.34 -9.80 -15.46
C LEU A 75 -9.01 -8.50 -14.71
N CYS A 76 -10.00 -7.95 -14.01
CA CYS A 76 -9.88 -6.72 -13.22
C CYS A 76 -9.69 -6.99 -11.71
N HIS A 77 -8.92 -8.03 -11.35
CA HIS A 77 -8.81 -8.51 -9.95
C HIS A 77 -7.80 -7.73 -9.08
N GLY A 78 -7.18 -6.68 -9.62
CA GLY A 78 -6.24 -5.83 -8.89
C GLY A 78 -4.84 -6.42 -8.78
N PHE A 79 -4.19 -6.23 -7.63
CA PHE A 79 -2.79 -6.58 -7.40
C PHE A 79 -2.62 -7.36 -6.09
N LYS A 80 -1.58 -8.20 -6.03
CA LYS A 80 -1.10 -8.77 -4.77
C LYS A 80 -0.40 -7.69 -3.93
N ALA A 81 -1.18 -6.97 -3.13
CA ALA A 81 -0.66 -5.95 -2.22
C ALA A 81 0.14 -6.57 -1.06
N GLY A 82 0.93 -5.74 -0.38
CA GLY A 82 1.70 -6.16 0.79
C GLY A 82 2.88 -7.09 0.54
N THR A 83 3.16 -7.43 -0.71
CA THR A 83 4.37 -8.17 -1.09
C THR A 83 5.45 -7.17 -1.47
N PHE A 84 6.53 -7.15 -0.70
CA PHE A 84 7.71 -6.33 -0.94
C PHE A 84 8.88 -7.27 -1.24
N TYR A 85 9.39 -7.21 -2.47
CA TYR A 85 10.52 -8.06 -2.89
C TYR A 85 11.79 -7.24 -2.90
N TYR A 86 12.65 -7.49 -1.91
CA TYR A 86 13.98 -6.89 -1.79
C TYR A 86 15.01 -8.02 -1.86
N PRO A 87 15.63 -8.29 -3.02
CA PRO A 87 16.55 -9.41 -3.23
C PRO A 87 17.92 -9.10 -2.62
N MET A 88 17.96 -8.98 -1.30
CA MET A 88 19.14 -8.61 -0.54
C MET A 88 19.14 -9.30 0.82
N THR A 89 20.32 -9.41 1.41
CA THR A 89 20.51 -9.84 2.80
C THR A 89 21.16 -8.72 3.60
N GLY A 90 20.69 -8.54 4.83
CA GLY A 90 21.25 -7.62 5.79
C GLY A 90 22.41 -8.24 6.58
N ARG A 91 22.74 -7.59 7.70
CA ARG A 91 23.73 -8.07 8.66
C ARG A 91 23.35 -9.45 9.19
N GLY A 92 24.35 -10.30 9.38
CA GLY A 92 24.14 -11.66 9.88
C GLY A 92 23.37 -12.57 8.93
N GLY A 93 23.22 -12.19 7.65
CA GLY A 93 22.50 -12.99 6.66
C GLY A 93 20.97 -12.84 6.71
N VAL A 94 20.45 -11.94 7.55
CA VAL A 94 19.01 -11.75 7.76
C VAL A 94 18.34 -11.23 6.49
N THR A 95 17.28 -11.89 6.05
CA THR A 95 16.44 -11.45 4.95
C THR A 95 15.40 -10.41 5.40
N PRO A 96 14.87 -9.58 4.48
CA PRO A 96 13.79 -8.63 4.80
C PRO A 96 12.55 -9.29 5.39
N SER A 97 12.21 -10.51 4.96
CA SER A 97 11.08 -11.26 5.52
C SER A 97 11.33 -11.58 7.00
N GLU A 98 12.52 -12.11 7.33
CA GLU A 98 12.88 -12.43 8.72
C GLU A 98 12.92 -11.16 9.59
N HIS A 99 13.41 -10.04 9.06
CA HIS A 99 13.38 -8.74 9.77
C HIS A 99 11.95 -8.30 10.09
N TRP A 100 11.03 -8.43 9.13
CA TRP A 100 9.64 -8.06 9.30
C TRP A 100 8.85 -8.99 10.21
N ASP A 101 9.18 -10.27 10.23
CA ASP A 101 8.53 -11.24 11.11
C ASP A 101 8.73 -10.87 12.60
N VAL A 102 9.89 -10.29 12.95
CA VAL A 102 10.15 -9.77 14.30
C VAL A 102 9.23 -8.60 14.65
N ALA A 103 8.89 -7.74 13.68
CA ALA A 103 8.01 -6.60 13.88
C ALA A 103 6.52 -6.99 13.85
N GLY A 104 6.15 -8.09 13.20
CA GLY A 104 4.78 -8.55 12.97
C GLY A 104 4.30 -8.42 11.52
N GLY A 105 5.13 -7.86 10.64
CA GLY A 105 4.88 -7.75 9.20
C GLY A 105 5.68 -6.64 8.52
N PRO A 106 5.50 -6.46 7.20
CA PRO A 106 6.27 -5.49 6.42
C PRO A 106 6.23 -4.10 7.02
N SER A 107 7.41 -3.54 7.27
CA SER A 107 7.59 -2.22 7.87
C SER A 107 8.97 -1.64 7.55
N CYS A 108 9.05 -0.32 7.49
CA CYS A 108 10.31 0.41 7.33
C CYS A 108 10.24 1.71 8.13
N TYR A 109 11.38 2.18 8.62
CA TYR A 109 11.50 3.54 9.12
C TYR A 109 11.17 4.54 8.01
N LYS A 110 10.15 5.37 8.25
CA LYS A 110 9.61 6.34 7.28
C LYS A 110 9.31 5.77 5.89
N GLY A 111 9.07 4.45 5.81
CA GLY A 111 8.84 3.74 4.55
C GLY A 111 10.06 3.64 3.64
N CYS A 112 11.27 3.95 4.13
CA CYS A 112 12.45 4.04 3.28
C CYS A 112 13.72 3.36 3.81
N ALA A 113 13.83 2.99 5.09
CA ALA A 113 15.05 2.34 5.61
C ALA A 113 14.73 1.26 6.64
N MET A 114 15.65 0.30 6.82
CA MET A 114 15.55 -0.79 7.80
C MET A 114 16.87 -0.93 8.58
N ASN A 115 16.78 -1.14 9.89
CA ASN A 115 17.96 -1.48 10.70
C ASN A 115 18.44 -2.89 10.32
N GLY A 116 19.74 -3.12 10.35
CA GLY A 116 20.35 -4.35 9.85
C GLY A 116 20.59 -4.35 8.34
N PHE A 117 20.10 -3.36 7.60
CA PHE A 117 20.30 -3.23 6.14
C PHE A 117 21.06 -1.93 5.83
N PRO A 118 22.39 -1.90 6.00
CA PRO A 118 23.19 -0.71 5.76
C PRO A 118 23.10 -0.27 4.30
N ASN A 119 23.10 1.04 4.07
CA ASN A 119 23.04 1.68 2.74
C ASN A 119 21.80 1.33 1.89
N PHE A 120 20.83 0.61 2.46
CA PHE A 120 19.57 0.31 1.79
C PHE A 120 18.58 1.46 1.94
N PHE A 121 17.97 1.84 0.82
CA PHE A 121 16.86 2.77 0.79
C PHE A 121 15.75 2.31 -0.15
N ALA A 122 14.50 2.34 0.31
CA ALA A 122 13.32 2.06 -0.49
C ALA A 122 12.59 3.34 -0.88
N ILE A 123 12.16 3.42 -2.14
CA ILE A 123 11.11 4.35 -2.57
C ILE A 123 9.80 3.56 -2.58
N ARG A 124 8.75 4.13 -1.98
CA ARG A 124 7.44 3.46 -1.85
C ARG A 124 7.52 2.12 -1.11
N GLY A 125 8.25 2.09 0.01
CA GLY A 125 8.25 0.95 0.92
C GLY A 125 6.94 0.77 1.70
N PRO A 126 6.94 -0.06 2.75
CA PRO A 126 5.78 -0.23 3.63
C PRO A 126 5.33 1.08 4.29
N ASN A 127 4.03 1.19 4.57
CA ASN A 127 3.42 2.32 5.29
C ASN A 127 3.65 3.73 4.68
N VAL A 128 3.84 3.84 3.36
CA VAL A 128 3.92 5.11 2.62
C VAL A 128 2.94 5.17 1.45
N SER A 129 1.72 4.73 1.71
CA SER A 129 0.56 4.90 0.84
C SER A 129 -0.61 5.43 1.64
N SER A 130 -1.56 6.04 0.96
CA SER A 130 -2.86 6.34 1.55
C SER A 130 -3.94 5.93 0.56
N GLY A 131 -5.06 5.42 1.07
CA GLY A 131 -6.19 5.06 0.22
C GLY A 131 -6.74 6.23 -0.58
N HIS A 132 -6.50 7.48 -0.15
CA HIS A 132 -7.25 8.66 -0.60
C HIS A 132 -6.40 9.89 -0.93
N GLN A 133 -5.07 9.79 -0.88
CA GLN A 133 -4.17 10.93 -1.10
C GLN A 133 -3.09 10.52 -2.11
N SER A 134 -2.45 11.52 -2.72
CA SER A 134 -1.47 11.28 -3.77
C SER A 134 -0.23 10.58 -3.22
N LEU A 135 0.14 9.47 -3.87
CA LEU A 135 1.36 8.73 -3.59
C LEU A 135 2.61 9.58 -3.86
N ILE A 136 2.52 10.57 -4.74
CA ILE A 136 3.64 11.45 -5.12
C ILE A 136 4.21 12.18 -3.90
N TRP A 137 3.35 12.66 -2.99
CA TRP A 137 3.84 13.32 -1.77
C TRP A 137 4.70 12.41 -0.90
N PHE A 138 4.34 11.12 -0.81
CA PHE A 138 5.14 10.13 -0.10
C PHE A 138 6.48 9.88 -0.79
N ILE A 139 6.47 9.76 -2.11
CA ILE A 139 7.67 9.59 -2.93
C ILE A 139 8.61 10.80 -2.77
N GLU A 140 8.10 12.02 -2.88
CA GLU A 140 8.90 13.24 -2.72
C GLU A 140 9.46 13.37 -1.30
N ALA A 141 8.65 13.11 -0.28
CA ALA A 141 9.08 13.16 1.12
C ALA A 141 10.20 12.14 1.40
N THR A 142 10.01 10.89 0.99
CA THR A 142 10.99 9.82 1.21
C THR A 142 12.24 10.02 0.38
N THR A 143 12.12 10.43 -0.89
CA THR A 143 13.27 10.72 -1.76
C THR A 143 14.11 11.86 -1.19
N ALA A 144 13.48 12.95 -0.74
CA ALA A 144 14.19 14.06 -0.13
C ALA A 144 14.92 13.62 1.17
N LEU A 145 14.31 12.77 2.00
CA LEU A 145 14.99 12.21 3.17
C LEU A 145 16.19 11.35 2.74
N ILE A 146 15.99 10.43 1.79
CA ILE A 146 17.04 9.54 1.27
C ILE A 146 18.23 10.35 0.76
N LEU A 147 18.01 11.36 -0.07
CA LEU A 147 19.08 12.19 -0.63
C LEU A 147 19.88 12.93 0.47
N ASN A 148 19.22 13.40 1.52
CA ASN A 148 19.91 14.08 2.62
C ASN A 148 20.74 13.12 3.50
N VAL A 149 20.31 11.86 3.61
CA VAL A 149 20.98 10.86 4.46
C VAL A 149 22.05 10.10 3.69
N ALA A 150 21.79 9.76 2.44
CA ALA A 150 22.72 9.09 1.54
C ALA A 150 23.73 10.06 0.88
N GLY A 151 23.52 11.38 0.99
CA GLY A 151 24.43 12.39 0.41
C GLY A 151 25.91 12.18 0.73
N PRO A 152 26.30 11.96 2.01
CA PRO A 152 27.68 11.65 2.38
C PRO A 152 28.19 10.33 1.76
N LEU A 153 27.34 9.31 1.63
CA LEU A 153 27.69 8.04 0.99
C LEU A 153 27.99 8.24 -0.50
N ILE A 154 27.16 9.02 -1.20
CA ILE A 154 27.33 9.34 -2.62
C ILE A 154 28.61 10.16 -2.87
N LYS A 155 28.95 11.08 -1.95
CA LYS A 155 30.19 11.85 -2.00
C LYS A 155 31.44 11.03 -1.67
N GLY A 156 31.26 9.90 -1.00
CA GLY A 156 32.35 9.06 -0.52
C GLY A 156 32.95 9.50 0.81
N ASP A 157 32.23 10.31 1.60
CA ASP A 157 32.68 10.77 2.92
C ASP A 157 32.54 9.65 3.98
N VAL A 158 31.64 8.70 3.75
CA VAL A 158 31.26 7.62 4.69
C VAL A 158 31.07 6.30 3.93
N ASP A 159 31.27 5.17 4.61
CA ASP A 159 31.06 3.84 4.02
C ASP A 159 29.71 3.23 4.39
N VAL A 160 29.16 3.63 5.55
CA VAL A 160 27.88 3.09 6.04
C VAL A 160 26.98 4.21 6.53
N VAL A 161 25.73 4.13 6.10
CA VAL A 161 24.59 4.88 6.63
C VAL A 161 23.48 3.88 6.92
N GLU A 162 23.00 3.85 8.17
CA GLU A 162 22.00 2.88 8.62
C GLU A 162 21.04 3.52 9.62
N VAL A 163 19.76 3.18 9.56
CA VAL A 163 18.81 3.65 10.58
C VAL A 163 19.07 2.93 11.91
N ALA A 164 19.03 3.66 13.02
CA ALA A 164 19.17 3.10 14.35
C ALA A 164 17.96 2.22 14.71
N SER A 165 18.21 1.04 15.28
CA SER A 165 17.18 0.07 15.69
C SER A 165 16.03 0.70 16.49
N LYS A 166 16.36 1.49 17.52
CA LYS A 166 15.36 2.18 18.35
C LYS A 166 14.50 3.17 17.57
N ALA A 167 15.06 3.84 16.56
CA ALA A 167 14.34 4.80 15.74
C ALA A 167 13.36 4.10 14.79
N GLU A 168 13.77 2.99 14.17
CA GLU A 168 12.89 2.14 13.37
C GLU A 168 11.75 1.59 14.22
N GLN A 169 12.06 0.89 15.32
CA GLN A 169 11.06 0.26 16.19
C GLN A 169 10.05 1.29 16.71
N SER A 170 10.53 2.43 17.23
CA SER A 170 9.65 3.49 17.73
C SER A 170 8.72 4.05 16.63
N TYR A 171 9.24 4.24 15.42
CA TYR A 171 8.45 4.71 14.29
C TYR A 171 7.39 3.69 13.89
N VAL A 172 7.78 2.42 13.72
CA VAL A 172 6.88 1.33 13.31
C VAL A 172 5.77 1.13 14.34
N SER A 173 6.10 1.06 15.64
CA SER A 173 5.09 0.93 16.70
C SER A 173 4.10 2.09 16.69
N ARG A 174 4.55 3.33 16.48
CA ARG A 174 3.67 4.51 16.39
C ARG A 174 2.73 4.44 15.18
N VAL A 175 3.25 4.05 14.02
CA VAL A 175 2.45 3.87 12.80
C VAL A 175 1.38 2.81 13.04
N GLN A 176 1.76 1.62 13.52
CA GLN A 176 0.79 0.54 13.75
C GLN A 176 -0.27 0.92 14.78
N ALA A 177 0.13 1.52 15.90
CA ALA A 177 -0.81 1.98 16.92
C ALA A 177 -1.82 3.03 16.39
N ALA A 178 -1.37 3.93 15.52
CA ALA A 178 -2.25 4.91 14.88
C ALA A 178 -3.18 4.26 13.83
N CYS A 179 -2.69 3.27 13.09
CA CYS A 179 -3.50 2.49 12.14
C CYS A 179 -4.65 1.76 12.82
N GLN A 180 -4.43 1.21 14.02
CA GLN A 180 -5.48 0.53 14.80
C GLN A 180 -6.62 1.47 15.25
N ARG A 181 -6.36 2.78 15.37
CA ARG A 181 -7.40 3.77 15.68
C ARG A 181 -8.19 4.21 14.45
N GLY A 182 -7.67 3.95 13.25
CA GLY A 182 -8.29 4.32 11.98
C GLY A 182 -9.47 3.42 11.59
N PHE A 183 -10.12 3.75 10.49
CA PHE A 183 -11.22 2.96 9.91
C PHE A 183 -10.73 1.68 9.20
N TRP A 184 -9.43 1.56 8.92
CA TRP A 184 -8.84 0.40 8.27
C TRP A 184 -8.73 -0.84 9.17
N GLY A 185 -8.79 -0.67 10.51
CA GLY A 185 -8.51 -1.74 11.48
C GLY A 185 -9.73 -2.35 12.19
N ARG A 186 -10.96 -1.92 11.90
CA ARG A 186 -12.17 -2.37 12.63
C ARG A 186 -13.08 -3.28 11.81
N ASP A 187 -13.82 -2.70 10.84
CA ASP A 187 -14.92 -3.41 10.16
C ASP A 187 -14.69 -3.53 8.63
N CYS A 188 -13.42 -3.59 8.22
CA CYS A 188 -13.02 -3.25 6.86
C CYS A 188 -12.06 -4.30 6.26
N HIS A 189 -12.59 -5.25 5.49
CA HIS A 189 -11.77 -6.19 4.73
C HIS A 189 -11.16 -5.48 3.51
N THR A 190 -9.84 -5.26 3.57
CA THR A 190 -9.07 -4.58 2.52
C THR A 190 -7.74 -5.25 2.31
N PHE A 191 -7.14 -4.99 1.16
CA PHE A 191 -5.78 -5.41 0.86
C PHE A 191 -4.72 -4.64 1.67
N TYR A 192 -5.08 -3.71 2.57
CA TYR A 192 -4.13 -2.88 3.32
C TYR A 192 -3.58 -3.56 4.58
N VAL A 193 -4.35 -4.51 5.14
CA VAL A 193 -4.14 -5.10 6.46
C VAL A 193 -4.09 -6.62 6.31
N THR A 194 -3.19 -7.28 7.04
CA THR A 194 -3.14 -8.75 7.06
C THR A 194 -4.26 -9.32 7.93
N ASP A 195 -4.51 -10.63 7.85
CA ASP A 195 -5.49 -11.32 8.70
C ASP A 195 -5.17 -11.19 10.21
N LYS A 196 -3.90 -10.93 10.54
CA LYS A 196 -3.44 -10.68 11.91
C LYS A 196 -3.61 -9.21 12.35
N GLY A 197 -4.23 -8.37 11.52
CA GLY A 197 -4.44 -6.95 11.81
C GLY A 197 -3.22 -6.05 11.56
N TRP A 198 -2.15 -6.57 10.92
CA TRP A 198 -0.96 -5.77 10.63
C TRP A 198 -1.15 -4.89 9.41
N ASN A 199 -0.97 -3.58 9.54
CA ASN A 199 -1.06 -2.67 8.41
C ASN A 199 0.28 -2.59 7.68
N HIS A 200 0.35 -3.17 6.48
CA HIS A 200 1.58 -3.19 5.69
C HIS A 200 1.60 -2.09 4.58
N THR A 201 0.51 -1.35 4.39
CA THR A 201 0.35 -0.44 3.25
C THR A 201 0.14 1.02 3.66
N VAL A 202 -0.83 1.27 4.53
CA VAL A 202 -1.39 2.61 4.75
C VAL A 202 -0.62 3.37 5.82
N TYR A 203 -0.39 4.65 5.55
CA TYR A 203 0.08 5.64 6.49
C TYR A 203 -1.12 6.26 7.22
N PRO A 204 -1.14 6.29 8.56
CA PRO A 204 -2.33 6.67 9.33
C PRO A 204 -2.55 8.19 9.43
N TRP A 205 -1.59 8.99 8.98
CA TRP A 205 -1.67 10.45 8.98
C TRP A 205 -1.68 11.00 7.54
N THR A 206 -1.71 12.32 7.42
CA THR A 206 -1.64 12.98 6.11
C THR A 206 -0.23 12.83 5.51
N PRO A 207 -0.05 12.75 4.18
CA PRO A 207 1.26 12.75 3.55
C PRO A 207 2.04 14.04 3.86
N TYR A 208 1.32 15.16 4.10
CA TYR A 208 1.94 16.40 4.57
C TYR A 208 2.68 16.20 5.89
N TRP A 209 2.15 15.39 6.81
CA TRP A 209 2.84 15.07 8.05
C TRP A 209 4.20 14.42 7.77
N LEU A 210 4.24 13.40 6.91
CA LEU A 210 5.52 12.78 6.52
C LEU A 210 6.43 13.80 5.82
N TYR A 211 5.88 14.62 4.93
CA TYR A 211 6.62 15.64 4.19
C TYR A 211 7.28 16.67 5.13
N PHE A 212 6.55 17.22 6.10
CA PHE A 212 7.10 18.18 7.05
C PHE A 212 7.98 17.53 8.12
N HIS A 213 7.85 16.22 8.36
CA HIS A 213 8.74 15.45 9.21
C HIS A 213 9.85 14.72 8.42
N ARG A 214 10.06 15.02 7.13
CA ARG A 214 11.06 14.31 6.30
C ARG A 214 12.52 14.65 6.66
N PHE A 215 12.76 15.67 7.48
CA PHE A 215 14.10 16.11 7.80
C PHE A 215 14.91 15.05 8.56
N VAL A 216 16.24 15.11 8.39
CA VAL A 216 17.17 14.20 9.03
C VAL A 216 17.22 14.50 10.53
N ASN A 217 16.86 13.51 11.34
CA ASN A 217 17.22 13.51 12.75
C ASN A 217 18.50 12.70 12.91
N LYS A 218 19.63 13.36 13.20
CA LYS A 218 20.94 12.71 13.32
C LYS A 218 20.95 11.56 14.33
N SER A 219 20.17 11.64 15.42
CA SER A 219 20.10 10.56 16.41
C SER A 219 19.40 9.29 15.92
N HIS A 220 18.74 9.35 14.76
CA HIS A 220 18.08 8.20 14.15
C HIS A 220 18.98 7.45 13.18
N TRP A 221 20.20 7.93 12.92
CA TRP A 221 21.10 7.36 11.93
C TRP A 221 22.46 7.04 12.54
N VAL A 222 22.95 5.84 12.23
CA VAL A 222 24.31 5.40 12.50
C VAL A 222 25.11 5.62 11.22
N VAL A 223 26.21 6.34 11.33
CA VAL A 223 27.08 6.67 10.20
C VAL A 223 28.50 6.21 10.53
N THR A 224 29.08 5.39 9.66
CA THR A 224 30.47 4.93 9.80
C THR A 224 31.35 5.68 8.80
N PRO A 225 32.32 6.48 9.27
CA PRO A 225 33.27 7.17 8.39
C PRO A 225 34.03 6.20 7.50
N ARG A 226 34.45 6.68 6.33
CA ARG A 226 35.32 5.89 5.47
C ARG A 226 36.68 5.70 6.15
N ALA A 227 37.18 4.47 6.17
CA ALA A 227 38.54 4.23 6.64
C ALA A 227 39.53 4.95 5.70
N ILE A 228 40.38 5.80 6.26
CA ILE A 228 41.50 6.39 5.49
C ILE A 228 42.40 5.21 5.14
N LYS A 229 42.50 4.88 3.84
CA LYS A 229 43.58 4.01 3.37
C LYS A 229 44.85 4.84 3.45
N GLU A 230 45.73 4.53 4.41
CA GLU A 230 47.12 4.95 4.32
C GLU A 230 47.72 4.22 3.11
N GLU A 231 48.14 4.99 2.09
CA GLU A 231 48.97 4.51 0.98
C GLU A 231 50.43 4.35 1.41
#